data_AF-A0A5B0R6J0-F1
#
_entry.id   AF-A0A5B0R6J0-F1
#
_cell.length_a   1.000
_cell.length_b   1.000
_cell.length_c   1.000
_cell.angle_alpha   90.00
_cell.angle_beta   90.00
_cell.angle_gamma   90.00
#
_symmetry.space_group_name_H-M   'P 1'
#
loop_
_entity.id
_entity.type
_entity.pdbx_description
1 polymer ?
#
loop_
_entity_poly.entity_id
_entity_poly.type
_entity_poly.pdbx_seq_one_letter_code
_entity_poly.pdbx_strand_id
1 'polypeptide(L)'
;MAHANDGDQKNASQAETQESRYEAGQLHSHLGNDPKDQRSIANRLESELRKKDDDSFNPDPNIPNKGQKPTDLAKEHGHQPSRGAEIDEEIRQEEEAEESTLRNYLQVSSPSSSERKA
;
A
#
# COMPACT_ATOMS: atom_id res chain seq x y z
N MET A 1 -26.51 -51.15 -26.44
CA MET A 1 -25.71 -51.26 -25.20
C MET A 1 -24.82 -50.03 -25.17
N ALA A 2 -25.13 -49.05 -24.33
CA ALA A 2 -24.40 -47.78 -24.27
C ALA A 2 -23.12 -47.99 -23.45
N HIS A 3 -21.96 -47.73 -24.07
CA HIS A 3 -20.69 -47.67 -23.35
C HIS A 3 -20.64 -46.32 -22.64
N ALA A 4 -20.88 -46.34 -21.32
CA ALA A 4 -20.69 -45.17 -20.46
C ALA A 4 -19.21 -44.78 -20.50
N ASN A 5 -18.97 -43.53 -20.87
CA ASN A 5 -17.64 -42.94 -20.94
C ASN A 5 -17.19 -42.65 -19.51
N ASP A 6 -16.42 -43.56 -18.90
CA ASP A 6 -15.64 -43.28 -17.68
C ASP A 6 -14.42 -42.39 -18.00
N GLY A 7 -14.64 -41.32 -18.76
CA GLY A 7 -13.62 -40.39 -19.25
C GLY A 7 -13.67 -39.00 -18.61
N ASP A 8 -14.62 -38.75 -17.71
CA ASP A 8 -14.86 -37.43 -17.10
C ASP A 8 -14.43 -37.35 -15.62
N GLN A 9 -13.35 -38.05 -15.25
CA GLN A 9 -12.62 -37.73 -14.02
C GLN A 9 -11.37 -36.95 -14.42
N LYS A 10 -11.53 -35.63 -14.58
CA LYS A 10 -10.39 -34.72 -14.67
C LYS A 10 -9.75 -34.63 -13.29
N ASN A 11 -8.48 -35.01 -13.16
CA ASN A 11 -7.68 -34.58 -12.02
C ASN A 11 -7.53 -33.07 -12.15
N ALA A 12 -8.02 -32.31 -11.17
CA ALA A 12 -7.79 -30.87 -11.09
C ALA A 12 -6.29 -30.62 -11.25
N SER A 13 -5.95 -29.69 -12.13
CA SER A 13 -4.54 -29.37 -12.36
C SER A 13 -3.95 -28.80 -11.07
N GLN A 14 -2.66 -29.02 -10.81
CA GLN A 14 -2.00 -28.49 -9.62
C GLN A 14 -2.14 -26.96 -9.52
N ALA A 15 -2.43 -26.28 -10.63
CA ALA A 15 -2.75 -24.86 -10.71
C ALA A 15 -4.12 -24.51 -10.09
N GLU A 16 -5.14 -25.37 -10.22
CA GLU A 16 -6.47 -25.17 -9.62
C GLU A 16 -6.47 -25.47 -8.12
N THR A 17 -5.63 -26.40 -7.63
CA THR A 17 -5.51 -26.70 -6.19
C THR A 17 -4.76 -25.60 -5.41
N GLN A 18 -4.21 -24.62 -6.11
CA GLN A 18 -3.38 -23.56 -5.57
C GLN A 18 -4.17 -22.27 -5.26
N GLU A 19 -5.49 -22.29 -5.42
CA GLU A 19 -6.36 -21.11 -5.27
C GLU A 19 -6.54 -20.63 -3.81
N SER A 20 -6.02 -21.35 -2.81
CA SER A 20 -5.98 -20.91 -1.40
C SER A 20 -4.56 -20.60 -0.90
N ARG A 21 -3.64 -20.20 -1.79
CA ARG A 21 -2.28 -19.75 -1.40
C ARG A 21 -2.20 -18.32 -0.86
N TYR A 22 -3.22 -17.50 -1.06
CA TYR A 22 -3.23 -16.12 -0.58
C TYR A 22 -3.41 -16.03 0.95
N GLU A 23 -3.93 -17.09 1.59
CA GLU A 23 -4.07 -17.20 3.05
C GLU A 23 -2.90 -17.95 3.71
N ALA A 24 -2.03 -18.59 2.90
CA ALA A 24 -0.85 -19.26 3.43
C ALA A 24 0.19 -18.21 3.83
N GLY A 25 0.53 -18.14 5.12
CA GLY A 25 1.59 -17.28 5.61
C GLY A 25 2.90 -17.48 4.82
N GLN A 26 3.66 -16.40 4.62
CA GLN A 26 4.91 -16.43 3.83
C GLN A 26 5.80 -17.59 4.26
N LEU A 27 6.26 -18.38 3.27
CA LEU A 27 7.29 -19.39 3.47
C LEU A 27 8.51 -18.73 4.14
N HIS A 28 8.94 -19.24 5.29
CA HIS A 28 10.00 -18.71 6.18
C HIS A 28 9.61 -17.54 7.10
N SER A 29 8.32 -17.30 7.32
CA SER A 29 7.91 -16.38 8.40
C SER A 29 8.22 -17.01 9.77
N HIS A 30 9.33 -16.59 10.39
CA HIS A 30 9.68 -17.00 11.75
C HIS A 30 8.73 -16.33 12.74
N LEU A 31 8.02 -17.16 13.52
CA LEU A 31 7.23 -16.67 14.65
C LEU A 31 8.18 -16.05 15.68
N GLY A 32 7.81 -14.88 16.22
CA GLY A 32 8.64 -14.19 17.22
C GLY A 32 8.88 -15.01 18.49
N ASN A 33 7.95 -15.90 18.82
CA ASN A 33 7.98 -16.83 19.94
C ASN A 33 8.40 -18.26 19.54
N ASP A 34 9.08 -18.44 18.40
CA ASP A 34 9.54 -19.75 17.96
C ASP A 34 10.50 -20.36 19.01
N PRO A 35 10.19 -21.56 19.57
CA PRO A 35 11.07 -22.22 20.53
C PRO A 35 12.44 -22.61 19.93
N LYS A 36 12.56 -22.66 18.60
CA LYS A 36 13.81 -22.92 17.87
C LYS A 36 14.59 -21.65 17.56
N ASP A 37 14.07 -20.48 17.90
CA ASP A 37 14.74 -19.21 17.68
C ASP A 37 16.00 -19.09 18.57
N GLN A 38 17.15 -18.95 17.91
CA GLN A 38 18.46 -18.85 18.55
C GLN A 38 18.80 -17.43 19.01
N ARG A 39 17.93 -16.44 18.75
CA ARG A 39 18.11 -15.08 19.25
C ARG A 39 18.03 -15.05 20.79
N SER A 40 18.87 -14.22 21.41
CA SER A 40 18.82 -13.98 22.86
C SER A 40 17.51 -13.31 23.26
N ILE A 41 17.13 -13.43 24.55
CA ILE A 41 15.90 -12.81 25.09
C ILE A 41 15.90 -11.29 24.87
N ALA A 42 17.06 -10.64 25.09
CA ALA A 42 17.21 -9.20 24.85
C ALA A 42 16.97 -8.83 23.38
N ASN A 43 17.55 -9.58 22.45
CA ASN A 43 17.38 -9.33 21.01
C ASN A 43 15.95 -9.59 20.55
N ARG A 44 15.27 -10.59 21.14
CA ARG A 44 13.85 -10.86 20.86
C ARG A 44 12.97 -9.71 21.31
N LEU A 45 13.17 -9.22 22.54
CA LEU A 45 12.45 -8.07 23.08
C LEU A 45 12.68 -6.80 22.26
N GLU A 46 13.93 -6.51 21.88
CA GLU A 46 14.24 -5.34 21.05
C GLU A 46 13.57 -5.44 19.68
N SER A 47 13.57 -6.62 19.05
CA SER A 47 12.88 -6.86 17.79
C SER A 47 11.37 -6.67 17.91
N GLU A 48 10.75 -7.11 19.00
CA GLU A 48 9.31 -6.91 19.25
C GLU A 48 8.96 -5.44 19.51
N LEU A 49 9.82 -4.70 20.21
CA LEU A 49 9.64 -3.26 20.43
C LEU A 49 9.72 -2.49 19.11
N ARG A 50 10.74 -2.76 18.28
CA ARG A 50 10.87 -2.14 16.96
C ARG A 50 9.67 -2.41 16.06
N LYS A 51 9.12 -3.63 16.09
CA LYS A 51 7.91 -3.98 15.33
C LYS A 51 6.67 -3.17 15.76
N LYS A 52 6.53 -2.84 17.05
CA LYS A 52 5.40 -2.01 17.54
C LYS A 52 5.51 -0.56 17.07
N ASP A 53 6.73 -0.03 17.00
CA ASP A 53 6.96 1.32 16.47
C ASP A 53 6.74 1.37 14.95
N ASP A 54 6.94 0.24 14.28
CA ASP A 54 6.65 0.01 12.86
C ASP A 54 5.17 -0.34 12.57
N ASP A 55 4.20 -0.11 13.46
CA ASP A 55 2.77 -0.23 13.07
C ASP A 55 2.34 0.83 12.03
N SER A 56 3.23 1.77 11.69
CA SER A 56 3.14 2.65 10.50
C SER A 56 3.75 2.03 9.23
N PHE A 57 4.23 0.79 9.29
CA PHE A 57 4.80 0.05 8.19
C PHE A 57 3.71 -0.22 7.17
N ASN A 58 3.81 0.46 6.02
CA ASN A 58 3.08 0.05 4.84
C ASN A 58 3.54 -1.39 4.53
N PRO A 59 2.65 -2.41 4.58
CA PRO A 59 3.04 -3.83 4.48
C PRO A 59 3.72 -4.17 3.15
N ASP A 60 3.63 -3.26 2.18
CA ASP A 60 4.34 -3.30 0.93
C ASP A 60 5.30 -2.10 0.85
N PRO A 61 6.63 -2.32 0.83
CA PRO A 61 7.60 -1.26 0.64
C PRO A 61 7.48 -0.56 -0.73
N ASN A 62 6.70 -1.11 -1.67
CA ASN A 62 6.37 -0.47 -2.94
C ASN A 62 5.14 0.45 -2.86
N ILE A 63 4.37 0.42 -1.78
CA ILE A 63 3.21 1.29 -1.61
C ILE A 63 3.71 2.57 -0.90
N PRO A 64 3.72 3.73 -1.58
CA PRO A 64 4.04 4.99 -0.91
C PRO A 64 3.02 5.26 0.19
N ASN A 65 3.47 5.79 1.33
CA ASN A 65 2.54 6.26 2.36
C ASN A 65 1.61 7.32 1.76
N LYS A 66 0.34 7.34 2.18
CA LYS A 66 -0.70 8.24 1.60
C LYS A 66 -0.31 9.72 1.56
N GLY A 67 0.68 10.17 2.35
CA GLY A 67 1.17 11.55 2.37
C GLY A 67 2.46 11.81 1.58
N GLN A 68 3.17 10.79 1.13
CA GLN A 68 4.46 10.95 0.42
C GLN A 68 4.23 11.29 -1.06
N LYS A 69 5.21 11.95 -1.70
CA LYS A 69 5.19 12.12 -3.16
C LYS A 69 5.51 10.77 -3.80
N PRO A 70 4.90 10.46 -4.96
CA PRO A 70 5.19 9.22 -5.68
C PRO A 70 6.66 9.11 -6.12
N THR A 71 7.39 10.23 -6.22
CA THR A 71 8.81 10.26 -6.61
C THR A 71 9.80 10.12 -5.44
N ASP A 72 9.34 10.24 -4.18
CA ASP A 72 10.22 10.29 -3.01
C ASP A 72 10.98 8.98 -2.82
N LEU A 73 10.31 7.84 -2.95
CA LEU A 73 10.93 6.53 -2.75
C LEU A 73 12.10 6.29 -3.72
N ALA A 74 11.91 6.65 -5.00
CA ALA A 74 12.97 6.52 -6.00
C ALA A 74 14.18 7.43 -5.65
N LYS A 75 13.91 8.67 -5.22
CA LYS A 75 14.96 9.63 -4.81
C LYS A 75 15.71 9.17 -3.57
N GLU A 76 15.01 8.64 -2.56
CA GLU A 76 15.59 8.09 -1.32
C GLU A 76 16.55 6.94 -1.62
N HIS A 77 16.21 6.09 -2.59
CA HIS A 77 17.07 5.00 -3.05
C HIS A 77 18.14 5.41 -4.08
N GLY A 78 18.25 6.69 -4.44
CA GLY A 78 19.22 7.17 -5.43
C GLY A 78 18.91 6.76 -6.87
N HIS A 79 17.67 6.37 -7.15
CA HIS A 79 17.18 6.02 -8.47
C HIS A 79 16.44 7.20 -9.11
N GLN A 80 16.32 7.17 -10.44
CA GLN A 80 15.43 8.09 -11.14
C GLN A 80 13.98 7.64 -10.94
N PRO A 81 13.04 8.57 -10.69
CA PRO A 81 11.63 8.25 -10.63
C PRO A 81 11.13 7.70 -11.98
N SER A 82 10.08 6.88 -11.93
CA SER A 82 9.46 6.39 -13.15
C SER A 82 8.66 7.52 -13.80
N ARG A 83 8.48 7.45 -15.13
CA ARG A 83 7.65 8.41 -15.86
C ARG A 83 6.22 8.51 -15.30
N GLY A 84 5.67 7.39 -14.81
CA GLY A 84 4.36 7.39 -14.14
C GLY A 84 4.38 8.19 -12.84
N ALA A 85 5.38 7.98 -11.99
CA ALA A 85 5.53 8.72 -10.74
C ALA A 85 5.73 10.24 -10.95
N GLU A 86 6.42 10.63 -12.03
CA GLU A 86 6.56 12.05 -12.41
C GLU A 86 5.21 12.65 -12.83
N ILE A 87 4.45 11.95 -13.67
CA ILE A 87 3.12 12.40 -14.13
C ILE A 87 2.15 12.49 -12.95
N ASP A 88 2.15 11.49 -12.06
CA ASP A 88 1.29 11.51 -10.87
C ASP A 88 1.64 12.68 -9.94
N GLU A 89 2.93 13.05 -9.83
CA GLU A 89 3.36 14.23 -9.09
C GLU A 89 2.91 15.53 -9.77
N GLU A 90 3.01 15.63 -11.09
CA GLU A 90 2.58 16.78 -11.89
C GLU A 90 1.06 17.01 -11.78
N ILE A 91 0.25 15.96 -12.00
CA ILE A 91 -1.22 16.02 -11.86
C ILE A 91 -1.61 16.51 -10.46
N ARG A 92 -0.96 15.97 -9.42
CA ARG A 92 -1.26 16.38 -8.04
C ARG A 92 -0.94 17.85 -7.78
N GLN A 93 0.11 18.39 -8.41
CA GLN A 93 0.46 19.81 -8.29
C GLN A 93 -0.53 20.70 -9.04
N GLU A 94 -0.96 20.29 -10.23
CA GLU A 94 -1.97 21.00 -11.01
C GLU A 94 -3.32 21.04 -10.27
N GLU A 95 -3.79 19.90 -9.75
CA GLU A 95 -5.03 19.83 -8.96
C GLU A 95 -4.99 20.73 -7.72
N GLU A 96 -3.89 20.71 -6.96
CA GLU A 96 -3.72 21.55 -5.77
C GLU A 96 -3.67 23.05 -6.13
N ALA A 97 -3.05 23.40 -7.26
CA ALA A 97 -3.05 24.76 -7.78
C ALA A 97 -4.46 25.22 -8.18
N GLU A 98 -5.20 24.40 -8.93
CA GLU A 98 -6.58 24.68 -9.32
C GLU A 98 -7.48 24.85 -8.09
N GLU A 99 -7.41 23.91 -7.14
CA GLU A 99 -8.16 24.00 -5.87
C GLU A 99 -7.84 25.28 -5.11
N SER A 100 -6.56 25.66 -5.04
CA SER A 100 -6.14 26.90 -4.36
C SER A 100 -6.70 28.15 -5.03
N THR A 101 -6.74 28.18 -6.36
CA THR A 101 -7.28 29.32 -7.13
C THR A 101 -8.79 29.43 -6.96
N LEU A 102 -9.51 28.31 -7.02
CA LEU A 102 -10.95 28.23 -6.78
C LEU A 102 -11.30 28.64 -5.35
N ARG A 103 -10.53 28.17 -4.37
CA ARG A 103 -10.69 28.52 -2.95
C ARG A 103 -10.52 30.02 -2.72
N ASN A 104 -9.49 30.61 -3.31
CA ASN A 104 -9.26 32.06 -3.24
C ASN A 104 -10.41 32.85 -3.88
N TYR A 105 -10.88 32.43 -5.05
CA TYR A 105 -12.01 33.05 -5.72
C TYR A 105 -13.29 33.00 -4.87
N LEU A 106 -13.58 31.86 -4.23
CA LEU A 106 -14.74 31.70 -3.36
C LEU A 106 -14.69 32.63 -2.13
N GLN A 107 -13.49 32.84 -1.59
CA GLN A 107 -13.26 33.67 -0.40
C GLN A 107 -13.33 35.17 -0.71
N VAL A 108 -12.97 35.58 -1.93
CA VAL A 108 -13.12 36.98 -2.39
C VAL A 108 -14.55 37.27 -2.85
N SER A 109 -15.28 36.27 -3.37
CA SER A 109 -16.66 36.43 -3.86
C SER A 109 -17.73 36.30 -2.77
N SER A 110 -17.38 35.93 -1.54
CA SER A 110 -18.33 35.92 -0.42
C SER A 110 -18.49 37.35 0.12
N PRO A 111 -19.67 38.00 -0.05
CA PRO A 111 -19.86 39.37 0.44
C PRO A 111 -19.70 39.37 1.97
N SER A 112 -18.78 40.20 2.46
CA SER A 112 -18.62 40.43 3.89
C SER A 112 -19.99 40.75 4.49
N SER A 113 -20.34 40.08 5.59
CA SER A 113 -21.66 40.19 6.23
C SER A 113 -22.02 41.61 6.68
N SER A 114 -21.09 42.56 6.58
CA SER A 114 -21.24 43.99 6.88
C SER A 114 -22.00 44.80 5.81
N GLU A 115 -22.15 44.34 4.56
CA GLU A 115 -22.81 45.12 3.50
C GLU A 115 -24.32 44.80 3.31
N ARG A 116 -24.88 43.83 4.03
CA ARG A 116 -26.30 43.44 3.91
C ARG A 116 -27.26 44.17 4.87
N LYS A 117 -26.78 45.18 5.60
CA LYS A 117 -27.60 46.06 6.44
C LYS A 117 -27.41 47.52 5.99
N ALA A 118 -28.09 47.89 4.92
CA ALA A 118 -28.40 49.27 4.58
C ALA A 118 -29.82 49.33 4.03
#